data_AF-A0AB38QY94-F1
#
_entry.id   AF-A0AB38QY94-F1
#
_cell.length_a   1.000
_cell.length_b   1.000
_cell.length_c   1.000
_cell.angle_alpha   90.00
_cell.angle_beta   90.00
_cell.angle_gamma   90.00
#
_symmetry.space_group_name_H-M   'P 1'
#
loop_
_entity.id
_entity.type
_entity.pdbx_description
1 polymer ?
#
loop_
_entity_poly.entity_id
_entity_poly.type
_entity_poly.pdbx_seq_one_letter_code
_entity_poly.pdbx_strand_id
1 'polypeptide(L)'
;MFQLILKDILLLKKIFLFAAAYIIVMMFLKEDSAVVFFVSVIVVTYMLILSACAHDDKNKADILLNSFPLTRRTVVMARYCSIFVFSVIAIMYYLVIAHILQMTGLSAQAHSVSLENVAAALCAVIFINSVYFPVFFKFGYIHSRLVSFILFFGTFALAPAFFEQADHPLVRDVIHYFPHLSEGKGMAIVAAVMMFLLAVSFFFSLQFYRKREF
;
A
#
# COMPACT_ATOMS: atom_id res chain seq x y z
N MET A 1 15.04 13.36 -5.23
CA MET A 1 14.00 12.43 -4.74
C MET A 1 12.65 12.65 -5.42
N PHE A 2 12.06 13.85 -5.34
CA PHE A 2 10.78 14.17 -6.00
C PHE A 2 10.75 13.84 -7.50
N GLN A 3 11.84 14.09 -8.23
CA GLN A 3 11.96 13.74 -9.64
C GLN A 3 11.81 12.24 -9.93
N LEU A 4 12.23 11.35 -9.01
CA LEU A 4 12.05 9.91 -9.18
C LEU A 4 10.57 9.52 -9.05
N ILE A 5 9.87 10.13 -8.09
CA ILE A 5 8.43 9.89 -7.89
C ILE A 5 7.63 10.44 -9.07
N LEU A 6 7.99 11.63 -9.57
CA LEU A 6 7.36 12.21 -10.75
C LEU A 6 7.56 11.35 -12.00
N LYS A 7 8.77 10.80 -12.19
CA LYS A 7 9.07 9.82 -13.25
C LYS A 7 8.11 8.64 -13.15
N ASP A 8 7.92 8.06 -11.96
CA ASP A 8 7.00 6.94 -11.77
C ASP A 8 5.57 7.35 -12.15
N ILE A 9 5.04 8.48 -11.66
CA ILE A 9 3.69 8.96 -12.00
C ILE A 9 3.50 9.11 -13.52
N LEU A 10 4.50 9.65 -14.22
CA LEU A 10 4.45 9.84 -15.67
C LEU A 10 4.46 8.52 -16.45
N LEU A 11 5.16 7.50 -15.96
CA LEU A 11 5.20 6.17 -16.56
C LEU A 11 3.90 5.39 -16.30
N LEU A 12 3.23 5.64 -15.18
CA LEU A 12 2.02 4.91 -14.76
C LEU A 12 0.71 5.43 -15.35
N LYS A 13 0.72 6.37 -16.30
CA LYS A 13 -0.49 6.96 -16.93
C LYS A 13 -1.52 5.92 -17.40
N LYS A 14 -1.07 4.82 -18.02
CA LYS A 14 -1.96 3.74 -18.49
C LYS A 14 -2.54 2.92 -17.33
N ILE A 15 -1.76 2.73 -16.26
CA ILE A 15 -2.19 1.98 -15.08
C ILE A 15 -3.22 2.77 -14.26
N PHE A 16 -3.15 4.11 -14.25
CA PHE A 16 -4.20 4.93 -13.65
C PHE A 16 -5.56 4.69 -14.30
N LEU A 17 -5.63 4.50 -15.62
CA LEU A 17 -6.89 4.15 -16.30
C LEU A 17 -7.43 2.79 -15.82
N PHE A 18 -6.55 1.79 -15.69
CA PHE A 18 -6.93 0.48 -15.14
C PHE A 18 -7.39 0.57 -13.68
N ALA A 19 -6.73 1.38 -12.86
CA ALA A 19 -7.16 1.64 -11.49
C ALA A 19 -8.57 2.24 -11.45
N ALA A 20 -8.94 3.05 -12.45
CA ALA A 20 -10.25 3.70 -12.51
C ALA A 20 -11.33 2.68 -12.81
N ALA A 21 -11.08 1.90 -13.86
CA ALA A 21 -11.96 0.81 -14.25
C ALA A 21 -12.16 -0.16 -13.08
N TYR A 22 -11.09 -0.48 -12.35
CA TYR A 22 -11.17 -1.34 -11.17
C TYR A 22 -12.06 -0.75 -10.07
N ILE A 23 -11.87 0.52 -9.68
CA ILE A 23 -12.71 1.16 -8.65
C ILE A 23 -14.18 1.19 -9.08
N ILE A 24 -14.46 1.52 -10.35
CA ILE A 24 -15.83 1.52 -10.88
C ILE A 24 -16.46 0.14 -10.73
N VAL A 25 -15.76 -0.91 -11.13
CA VAL A 25 -16.24 -2.30 -10.97
C VAL A 25 -16.51 -2.60 -9.49
N MET A 26 -15.58 -2.23 -8.60
CA MET A 26 -15.71 -2.47 -7.15
C MET A 26 -16.93 -1.76 -6.56
N MET A 27 -17.28 -0.56 -7.03
CA MET A 27 -18.45 0.19 -6.57
C MET A 27 -19.79 -0.40 -7.00
N PHE A 28 -19.82 -1.29 -7.99
CA PHE A 28 -21.02 -2.03 -8.38
C PHE A 28 -21.21 -3.35 -7.62
N LEU A 29 -20.23 -3.79 -6.82
CA LEU A 29 -20.45 -4.91 -5.90
C LEU A 29 -21.41 -4.47 -4.78
N LYS A 30 -22.36 -5.33 -4.42
CA LYS A 30 -23.32 -5.12 -3.34
C LYS A 30 -22.69 -5.43 -1.97
N GLU A 31 -21.55 -4.82 -1.71
CA GLU A 31 -20.82 -4.93 -0.44
C GLU A 31 -20.91 -3.61 0.32
N ASP A 32 -20.56 -3.63 1.61
CA ASP A 32 -20.49 -2.40 2.38
C ASP A 32 -19.47 -1.43 1.76
N SER A 33 -19.93 -0.21 1.53
CA SER A 33 -19.18 0.98 1.16
C SER A 33 -17.81 1.12 1.85
N ALA A 34 -17.73 0.82 3.16
CA ALA A 34 -16.48 0.86 3.91
C ALA A 34 -15.47 -0.22 3.46
N VAL A 35 -15.96 -1.43 3.22
CA VAL A 35 -15.16 -2.56 2.73
C VAL A 35 -14.70 -2.28 1.29
N VAL A 36 -15.60 -1.79 0.43
CA VAL A 36 -15.29 -1.41 -0.94
C VAL A 36 -14.19 -0.34 -0.98
N PHE A 37 -14.27 0.68 -0.12
CA PHE A 37 -13.22 1.70 0.01
C PHE A 37 -11.89 1.09 0.44
N PHE A 38 -11.89 0.34 1.55
CA PHE A 38 -10.69 -0.26 2.13
C PHE A 38 -9.95 -1.14 1.13
N VAL A 39 -10.67 -2.08 0.49
CA VAL A 39 -10.10 -3.00 -0.50
C VAL A 39 -9.59 -2.21 -1.71
N SER A 40 -10.38 -1.26 -2.22
CA SER A 40 -10.00 -0.48 -3.41
C SER A 40 -8.70 0.29 -3.21
N VAL A 41 -8.52 0.96 -2.07
CA VAL A 41 -7.31 1.73 -1.78
C VAL A 41 -6.09 0.80 -1.70
N ILE A 42 -6.22 -0.36 -1.05
CA ILE A 42 -5.13 -1.34 -0.93
C ILE A 42 -4.73 -1.87 -2.31
N VAL A 43 -5.71 -2.34 -3.10
CA VAL A 43 -5.45 -2.94 -4.42
C VAL A 43 -4.86 -1.92 -5.38
N VAL A 44 -5.41 -0.72 -5.45
CA VAL A 44 -4.90 0.33 -6.35
C VAL A 44 -3.49 0.75 -5.94
N THR A 45 -3.23 0.96 -4.64
CA THR A 45 -1.88 1.31 -4.18
C THR A 45 -0.89 0.19 -4.50
N TYR A 46 -1.26 -1.06 -4.24
CA TYR A 46 -0.45 -2.24 -4.57
C TYR A 46 -0.16 -2.33 -6.08
N MET A 47 -1.18 -2.13 -6.92
CA MET A 47 -1.06 -2.15 -8.37
C MET A 47 -0.08 -1.07 -8.87
N LEU A 48 -0.16 0.15 -8.33
CA LEU A 48 0.75 1.24 -8.66
C LEU A 48 2.19 0.91 -8.24
N ILE A 49 2.41 0.43 -7.02
CA ILE A 49 3.75 0.09 -6.52
C ILE A 49 4.37 -1.04 -7.33
N LEU A 50 3.63 -2.13 -7.55
CA LEU A 50 4.12 -3.29 -8.29
C LEU A 50 4.47 -2.90 -9.73
N SER A 51 3.63 -2.09 -10.37
CA SER A 51 3.89 -1.62 -11.73
C SER A 51 5.11 -0.68 -11.81
N ALA A 52 5.27 0.22 -10.83
CA ALA A 52 6.44 1.09 -10.75
C ALA A 52 7.74 0.30 -10.53
N CYS A 53 7.67 -0.83 -9.83
CA CYS A 53 8.80 -1.75 -9.67
C CYS A 53 9.06 -2.56 -10.94
N ALA A 54 8.00 -3.01 -11.62
CA ALA A 54 8.09 -3.74 -12.89
C ALA A 54 8.73 -2.91 -14.02
N HIS A 55 8.35 -1.63 -14.10
CA HIS A 55 8.91 -0.71 -15.08
C HIS A 55 10.40 -0.43 -14.84
N ASP A 56 10.81 -0.33 -13.58
CA ASP A 56 12.22 -0.12 -13.23
C ASP A 56 13.08 -1.34 -13.56
N ASP A 57 12.58 -2.55 -13.31
CA ASP A 57 13.30 -3.78 -13.68
C ASP A 57 13.40 -3.96 -15.20
N LYS A 58 12.28 -3.77 -15.92
CA LYS A 58 12.22 -3.88 -17.38
C LYS A 58 13.21 -2.93 -18.08
N ASN A 59 13.37 -1.73 -17.53
CA ASN A 59 14.25 -0.70 -18.10
C ASN A 59 15.65 -0.71 -17.49
N LYS A 60 16.00 -1.68 -16.63
CA LYS A 60 17.25 -1.72 -15.88
C LYS A 60 17.56 -0.38 -15.19
N ALA A 61 16.54 0.24 -14.62
CA ALA A 61 16.61 1.56 -14.02
C ALA A 61 17.67 1.63 -12.92
N ASP A 62 17.94 0.52 -12.23
CA ASP A 62 19.02 0.41 -11.24
C ASP A 62 20.40 0.80 -11.81
N ILE A 63 20.75 0.34 -13.02
CA ILE A 63 22.02 0.67 -13.69
C ILE A 63 22.04 2.15 -14.05
N LEU A 64 20.94 2.63 -14.64
CA LEU A 64 20.82 4.01 -15.08
C LEU A 64 20.90 4.99 -13.90
N LEU A 65 20.25 4.67 -12.78
CA LEU A 65 20.25 5.49 -11.56
C LEU A 65 21.63 5.54 -10.89
N ASN A 66 22.45 4.48 -11.01
CA ASN A 66 23.83 4.47 -10.51
C ASN A 66 24.79 5.31 -11.35
N SER A 67 24.46 5.61 -12.61
CA SER A 67 25.22 6.54 -13.45
C SER A 67 24.99 8.01 -13.09
N PHE A 68 23.94 8.32 -12.32
CA PHE A 68 23.69 9.66 -11.80
C PHE A 68 24.38 9.85 -10.43
N PRO A 69 24.68 11.09 -10.02
CA PRO A 69 25.22 11.40 -8.69
C PRO A 69 24.14 11.29 -7.59
N LEU A 70 23.42 10.16 -7.56
CA LEU A 70 22.38 9.86 -6.58
C LEU A 70 22.91 8.90 -5.53
N THR A 71 22.57 9.14 -4.27
CA THR A 71 22.94 8.20 -3.21
C THR A 71 21.97 7.02 -3.19
N ARG A 72 22.49 5.82 -2.91
CA ARG A 72 21.67 4.61 -2.70
C ARG A 72 20.54 4.83 -1.69
N ARG A 73 20.79 5.63 -0.64
CA ARG A 73 19.79 6.03 0.36
C ARG A 73 18.63 6.82 -0.26
N THR A 74 18.91 7.76 -1.17
CA THR A 74 17.85 8.54 -1.84
C THR A 74 16.96 7.71 -2.75
N VAL A 75 17.47 6.64 -3.36
CA VAL A 75 16.68 5.71 -4.18
C VAL A 75 15.71 4.91 -3.30
N VAL A 76 16.23 4.29 -2.23
CA VAL A 76 15.39 3.53 -1.28
C VAL A 76 14.34 4.44 -0.65
N MET A 77 14.75 5.61 -0.14
CA MET A 77 13.83 6.54 0.52
C MET A 77 12.76 7.08 -0.44
N ALA A 78 13.06 7.22 -1.75
CA ALA A 78 12.07 7.60 -2.74
C ALA A 78 10.98 6.53 -2.87
N ARG A 79 11.33 5.24 -2.84
CA ARG A 79 10.34 4.15 -2.89
C ARG A 79 9.41 4.10 -1.68
N TYR A 80 9.95 4.32 -0.48
CA TYR A 80 9.12 4.39 0.73
C TYR A 80 8.21 5.61 0.72
N CYS A 81 8.69 6.75 0.21
CA CYS A 81 7.86 7.94 0.03
C CYS A 81 6.75 7.73 -1.01
N SER A 82 7.04 6.97 -2.08
CA SER A 82 6.03 6.62 -3.10
C SER A 82 4.84 5.85 -2.53
N ILE A 83 4.99 5.09 -1.42
CA ILE A 83 3.85 4.44 -0.75
C ILE A 83 2.79 5.49 -0.41
N PHE A 84 3.18 6.52 0.34
CA PHE A 84 2.26 7.55 0.81
C PHE A 84 1.67 8.35 -0.36
N VAL A 85 2.49 8.69 -1.35
CA VAL A 85 2.03 9.41 -2.55
C VAL A 85 0.99 8.59 -3.31
N PHE A 86 1.25 7.31 -3.56
CA PHE A 86 0.31 6.44 -4.27
C PHE A 86 -0.94 6.14 -3.47
N SER A 87 -0.87 6.03 -2.14
CA SER A 87 -2.05 5.92 -1.28
C SER A 87 -2.93 7.16 -1.35
N VAL A 88 -2.34 8.37 -1.28
CA VAL A 88 -3.09 9.62 -1.44
C VAL A 88 -3.75 9.67 -2.82
N ILE A 89 -3.03 9.30 -3.89
CA ILE A 89 -3.61 9.26 -5.23
C ILE A 89 -4.76 8.26 -5.30
N ALA A 90 -4.62 7.05 -4.72
CA ALA A 90 -5.66 6.03 -4.71
C ALA A 90 -6.94 6.52 -3.99
N ILE A 91 -6.78 7.16 -2.82
CA ILE A 91 -7.90 7.74 -2.05
C ILE A 91 -8.58 8.84 -2.85
N MET A 92 -7.82 9.78 -3.42
CA MET A 92 -8.36 10.85 -4.26
C MET A 92 -9.12 10.29 -5.46
N TYR A 93 -8.60 9.23 -6.07
CA TYR A 93 -9.22 8.60 -7.22
C TYR A 93 -10.56 7.95 -6.86
N TYR A 94 -10.60 7.25 -5.73
CA TYR A 94 -11.84 6.71 -5.18
C TYR A 94 -12.87 7.82 -4.95
N LEU A 95 -12.48 8.90 -4.26
CA LEU A 95 -13.38 10.01 -3.93
C LEU A 95 -13.95 10.68 -5.19
N VAL A 96 -13.12 10.91 -6.21
CA VAL A 96 -13.56 11.53 -7.47
C VAL A 96 -14.56 10.61 -8.19
N ILE A 97 -14.27 9.32 -8.29
CA ILE A 97 -15.17 8.35 -8.96
C ILE A 97 -16.48 8.20 -8.19
N ALA A 98 -16.41 8.09 -6.85
CA ALA A 98 -17.57 8.05 -5.97
C ALA A 98 -18.48 9.25 -6.20
N HIS A 99 -17.91 10.46 -6.25
CA HIS A 99 -18.64 11.70 -6.46
C HIS A 99 -19.30 11.76 -7.86
N ILE A 100 -18.59 11.33 -8.91
CA ILE A 100 -19.14 11.29 -10.28
C ILE A 100 -20.32 10.31 -10.37
N LEU A 101 -20.20 9.12 -9.78
CA LEU A 101 -21.26 8.11 -9.79
C LEU A 101 -22.49 8.54 -8.97
N GLN A 102 -22.28 9.31 -7.92
CA GLN A 102 -23.36 9.90 -7.14
C GLN A 102 -24.13 10.94 -7.97
N MET A 103 -23.43 11.82 -8.69
CA MET A 103 -24.06 12.84 -9.54
C MET A 103 -24.87 12.23 -10.69
N THR A 104 -24.49 11.05 -11.17
CA THR A 104 -25.22 10.33 -12.22
C THR A 104 -26.37 9.46 -11.68
N GLY A 105 -26.56 9.40 -10.36
CA GLY A 105 -27.60 8.59 -9.71
C GLY A 105 -27.36 7.08 -9.78
N LEU A 106 -26.17 6.65 -10.20
CA LEU A 106 -25.83 5.23 -10.43
C LEU A 106 -25.45 4.49 -9.14
N SER A 107 -25.02 5.20 -8.09
CA SER A 107 -24.70 4.58 -6.79
C SER A 107 -24.94 5.53 -5.64
N ALA A 108 -25.80 5.11 -4.70
CA ALA A 108 -26.17 5.86 -3.49
C ALA A 108 -25.32 5.51 -2.26
N GLN A 109 -24.44 4.50 -2.35
CA GLN A 109 -23.67 3.98 -1.21
C GLN A 109 -22.22 4.50 -1.14
N ALA A 110 -21.78 5.37 -2.04
CA ALA A 110 -20.36 5.70 -2.21
C ALA A 110 -19.75 6.66 -1.13
N HIS A 111 -20.40 6.86 0.02
CA HIS A 111 -20.14 8.05 0.87
C HIS A 111 -19.59 7.81 2.29
N SER A 112 -19.22 6.59 2.67
CA SER A 112 -18.71 6.32 4.04
C SER A 112 -17.17 6.29 4.12
N VAL A 113 -16.50 7.36 3.66
CA VAL A 113 -15.06 7.50 3.92
C VAL A 113 -14.87 8.06 5.33
N SER A 114 -14.73 7.17 6.31
CA SER A 114 -14.35 7.53 7.68
C SER A 114 -12.83 7.66 7.81
N LEU A 115 -12.38 8.48 8.76
CA LEU A 115 -10.96 8.62 9.09
C LEU A 115 -10.36 7.27 9.52
N GLU A 116 -11.15 6.45 10.21
CA GLU A 116 -10.78 5.10 10.64
C GLU A 116 -10.51 4.18 9.45
N ASN A 117 -11.37 4.20 8.43
CA ASN A 117 -11.20 3.40 7.22
C ASN A 117 -9.92 3.81 6.46
N VAL A 118 -9.63 5.11 6.40
CA VAL A 118 -8.39 5.63 5.81
C VAL A 118 -7.17 5.15 6.60
N ALA A 119 -7.21 5.27 7.93
CA ALA A 119 -6.12 4.83 8.80
C ALA A 119 -5.89 3.33 8.68
N ALA A 120 -6.95 2.52 8.67
CA ALA A 120 -6.89 1.08 8.50
C ALA A 120 -6.29 0.69 7.13
N ALA A 121 -6.75 1.32 6.05
CA ALA A 121 -6.24 1.07 4.70
C ALA A 121 -4.74 1.41 4.60
N LEU A 122 -4.33 2.55 5.17
CA LEU A 122 -2.92 2.95 5.23
C LEU A 122 -2.09 1.95 6.05
N CYS A 123 -2.59 1.47 7.18
CA CYS A 123 -1.92 0.44 7.98
C CYS A 123 -1.69 -0.84 7.18
N ALA A 124 -2.71 -1.32 6.47
CA ALA A 124 -2.60 -2.51 5.62
C ALA A 124 -1.59 -2.31 4.48
N VAL A 125 -1.64 -1.17 3.80
CA VAL A 125 -0.67 -0.81 2.74
C VAL A 125 0.75 -0.77 3.30
N ILE A 126 0.97 -0.13 4.44
CA ILE A 126 2.28 -0.04 5.09
C ILE A 126 2.79 -1.44 5.43
N PHE A 127 1.95 -2.28 6.03
CA PHE A 127 2.31 -3.64 6.40
C PHE A 127 2.76 -4.46 5.18
N ILE A 128 1.96 -4.48 4.10
CA ILE A 128 2.29 -5.22 2.87
C ILE A 128 3.61 -4.72 2.27
N ASN A 129 3.78 -3.40 2.14
CA ASN A 129 4.96 -2.82 1.48
C ASN A 129 6.23 -2.93 2.31
N SER A 130 6.10 -2.92 3.64
CA SER A 130 7.22 -3.13 4.55
C SER A 130 7.82 -4.53 4.42
N VAL A 131 7.03 -5.56 4.13
CA VAL A 131 7.59 -6.89 3.87
C VAL A 131 8.09 -7.00 2.42
N TYR A 132 7.38 -6.37 1.47
CA TYR A 132 7.73 -6.42 0.05
C TYR A 132 9.07 -5.75 -0.27
N PHE A 133 9.31 -4.51 0.20
CA PHE A 133 10.47 -3.73 -0.24
C PHE A 133 11.83 -4.34 0.11
N PRO A 134 12.08 -4.87 1.32
CA PRO A 134 13.34 -5.55 1.62
C PRO A 134 13.61 -6.72 0.67
N VAL A 135 12.58 -7.48 0.32
CA VAL A 135 12.68 -8.61 -0.62
C VAL A 135 12.95 -8.10 -2.04
N PHE A 136 12.26 -7.04 -2.47
CA PHE A 136 12.50 -6.36 -3.74
C PHE A 136 13.96 -5.89 -3.88
N PHE A 137 14.49 -5.19 -2.88
CA PHE A 137 15.87 -4.69 -2.92
C PHE A 137 16.92 -5.79 -2.80
N LYS A 138 16.59 -6.94 -2.21
CA LYS A 138 17.50 -8.09 -2.07
C LYS A 138 17.58 -8.95 -3.32
N PHE A 139 16.43 -9.31 -3.90
CA PHE A 139 16.35 -10.32 -4.96
C PHE A 139 15.95 -9.76 -6.33
N GLY A 140 15.66 -8.45 -6.43
CA GLY A 140 15.14 -7.84 -7.65
C GLY A 140 13.65 -8.14 -7.89
N TYR A 141 13.11 -7.65 -9.00
CA TYR A 141 11.67 -7.70 -9.27
C TYR A 141 11.15 -9.12 -9.56
N ILE A 142 11.87 -9.91 -10.38
CA ILE A 142 11.40 -11.22 -10.83
C ILE A 142 11.07 -12.15 -9.66
N HIS A 143 11.97 -12.23 -8.66
CA HIS A 143 11.76 -13.06 -7.48
C HIS A 143 10.82 -12.41 -6.44
N SER A 144 10.86 -11.08 -6.30
CA SER A 144 9.98 -10.37 -5.36
C SER A 144 8.53 -10.30 -5.80
N ARG A 145 8.22 -10.45 -7.10
CA ARG A 145 6.85 -10.50 -7.62
C ARG A 145 6.05 -11.65 -7.00
N LEU A 146 6.64 -12.83 -6.88
CA LEU A 146 5.97 -13.98 -6.27
C LEU A 146 5.69 -13.74 -4.77
N VAL A 147 6.66 -13.15 -4.06
CA VAL A 147 6.46 -12.73 -2.67
C VAL A 147 5.36 -11.68 -2.53
N SER A 148 5.31 -10.72 -3.47
CA SER A 148 4.24 -9.70 -3.51
C SER A 148 2.87 -10.33 -3.62
N PHE A 149 2.72 -11.31 -4.52
CA PHE A 149 1.44 -12.02 -4.69
C PHE A 149 1.06 -12.83 -3.45
N ILE A 150 2.00 -13.56 -2.86
CA ILE A 150 1.74 -14.32 -1.62
C ILE A 150 1.33 -13.37 -0.50
N LEU A 151 1.99 -12.22 -0.34
CA LEU A 151 1.62 -11.24 0.68
C LEU A 151 0.24 -10.65 0.40
N PHE A 152 -0.02 -10.22 -0.84
CA PHE A 152 -1.29 -9.61 -1.20
C PHE A 152 -2.45 -10.59 -1.02
N PHE A 153 -2.43 -11.74 -1.69
CA PHE A 153 -3.50 -12.73 -1.56
C PHE A 153 -3.55 -13.35 -0.16
N GLY A 154 -2.40 -13.54 0.48
CA GLY A 154 -2.31 -14.05 1.85
C GLY A 154 -2.99 -13.12 2.84
N THR A 155 -2.81 -11.80 2.74
CA THR A 155 -3.50 -10.85 3.63
C THR A 155 -5.03 -10.93 3.50
N PHE A 156 -5.57 -11.01 2.28
CA PHE A 156 -7.02 -11.16 2.08
C PHE A 156 -7.56 -12.54 2.45
N ALA A 157 -6.81 -13.61 2.20
CA ALA A 157 -7.23 -14.99 2.50
C ALA A 157 -7.13 -15.31 3.99
N LEU A 158 -6.14 -14.78 4.69
CA LEU A 158 -5.93 -15.02 6.12
C LEU A 158 -6.74 -14.09 7.01
N ALA A 159 -7.23 -12.94 6.49
CA ALA A 159 -8.01 -12.00 7.29
C ALA A 159 -9.23 -12.65 7.97
N PRO A 160 -10.11 -13.39 7.27
CA PRO A 160 -11.26 -14.05 7.91
C PRO A 160 -10.84 -15.06 8.99
N ALA A 161 -9.82 -15.89 8.71
CA ALA A 161 -9.32 -16.89 9.66
C ALA A 161 -8.72 -16.26 10.93
N PHE A 162 -8.08 -15.09 10.79
CA PHE A 162 -7.57 -14.31 11.92
C PHE A 162 -8.71 -13.81 12.81
N PHE A 163 -9.83 -13.36 12.22
CA PHE A 163 -11.00 -12.92 12.97
C PHE A 163 -11.77 -14.09 13.60
N GLU A 164 -11.81 -15.26 12.97
CA GLU A 164 -12.38 -16.48 13.58
C GLU A 164 -11.56 -16.98 14.77
N GLN A 165 -10.23 -16.78 14.75
CA GLN A 165 -9.33 -17.16 15.85
C GLN A 165 -9.21 -16.08 16.94
N ALA A 166 -9.97 -14.99 16.84
CA ALA A 166 -9.97 -13.90 17.80
C ALA A 166 -10.47 -14.32 19.21
N ASP A 167 -11.13 -15.46 19.34
CA ASP A 167 -11.54 -16.06 20.62
C ASP A 167 -10.39 -16.71 21.41
N HIS A 168 -9.17 -16.79 20.84
CA HIS A 168 -8.01 -17.30 21.57
C HIS A 168 -7.65 -16.34 22.73
N PRO A 169 -7.38 -16.83 23.95
CA PRO A 169 -7.25 -16.00 25.16
C PRO A 169 -6.23 -14.86 25.04
N LEU A 170 -5.07 -15.11 24.41
CA LEU A 170 -4.05 -14.08 24.16
C LEU A 170 -4.51 -12.97 23.20
N VAL A 171 -5.32 -13.31 22.20
CA VAL A 171 -5.83 -12.37 21.21
C VAL A 171 -7.02 -11.61 21.81
N ARG A 172 -7.87 -12.32 22.54
CA ARG A 172 -9.01 -11.77 23.29
C ARG A 172 -8.58 -10.71 24.30
N ASP A 173 -7.51 -10.94 25.06
CA ASP A 173 -6.99 -9.94 26.00
C ASP A 173 -6.56 -8.67 25.25
N VAL A 174 -5.76 -8.80 24.19
CA VAL A 174 -5.31 -7.66 23.37
C VAL A 174 -6.50 -6.91 22.75
N ILE A 175 -7.49 -7.63 22.23
CA ILE A 175 -8.72 -7.05 21.65
C ILE A 175 -9.56 -6.37 22.73
N HIS A 176 -9.62 -6.88 23.97
CA HIS A 176 -10.38 -6.27 25.07
C HIS A 176 -9.70 -5.03 25.64
N TYR A 177 -8.36 -4.99 25.71
CA TYR A 177 -7.62 -3.81 26.17
C TYR A 177 -7.71 -2.64 25.18
N PHE A 178 -7.90 -2.92 23.89
CA PHE A 178 -7.93 -1.93 22.82
C PHE A 178 -9.08 -0.90 22.91
N PRO A 179 -10.36 -1.29 23.09
CA PRO A 179 -11.48 -0.36 23.21
C PRO A 179 -11.52 0.39 24.54
N HIS A 180 -10.73 -0.02 25.55
CA HIS A 180 -10.58 0.73 26.81
C HIS A 180 -9.59 1.88 26.72
N LEU A 181 -8.78 1.95 25.66
CA LEU A 181 -7.96 3.11 25.35
C LEU A 181 -8.83 4.18 24.71
N SER A 182 -8.65 5.44 25.11
CA SER A 182 -9.20 6.58 24.36
C SER A 182 -8.83 6.43 22.88
N GLU A 183 -9.79 6.66 21.97
CA GLU A 183 -9.64 6.48 20.52
C GLU A 183 -8.32 7.04 19.99
N GLY A 184 -7.90 8.22 20.47
CA GLY A 184 -6.63 8.85 20.10
C GLY A 184 -5.37 8.11 20.58
N LYS A 185 -5.40 7.46 21.75
CA LYS A 185 -4.26 6.67 22.28
C LYS A 185 -4.08 5.37 21.49
N GLY A 186 -5.18 4.70 21.14
CA GLY A 186 -5.15 3.49 20.32
C GLY A 186 -4.54 3.75 18.95
N MET A 187 -5.03 4.78 18.25
CA MET A 187 -4.48 5.20 16.95
C MET A 187 -2.99 5.57 17.03
N ALA A 188 -2.57 6.26 18.09
CA ALA A 188 -1.17 6.63 18.30
C ALA A 188 -0.25 5.40 18.44
N ILE A 189 -0.69 4.36 19.17
CA ILE A 189 0.06 3.12 19.33
C ILE A 189 0.20 2.40 17.98
N VAL A 190 -0.90 2.26 17.22
CA VAL A 190 -0.86 1.65 15.88
C VAL A 190 0.08 2.41 14.96
N ALA A 191 -0.01 3.75 14.93
CA ALA A 191 0.88 4.58 14.14
C ALA A 191 2.35 4.41 14.54
N ALA A 192 2.65 4.32 15.84
CA ALA A 192 4.00 4.08 16.33
C ALA A 192 4.55 2.71 15.90
N VAL A 193 3.73 1.65 15.99
CA VAL A 193 4.10 0.31 15.52
C VAL A 193 4.36 0.31 14.01
N MET A 194 3.51 0.96 13.22
CA MET A 194 3.68 1.05 11.76
C MET A 194 4.92 1.85 11.38
N MET A 195 5.21 2.96 12.08
CA MET A 195 6.45 3.73 11.88
C MET A 195 7.69 2.92 12.24
N PHE A 196 7.67 2.18 13.34
CA PHE A 196 8.76 1.29 13.72
C PHE A 196 8.99 0.21 12.65
N LEU A 197 7.91 -0.41 12.19
CA LEU A 197 7.95 -1.45 11.17
C LEU A 197 8.51 -0.93 9.83
N LEU A 198 8.13 0.29 9.41
CA LEU A 198 8.73 0.97 8.25
C LEU A 198 10.22 1.28 8.46
N ALA A 199 10.62 1.72 9.65
CA ALA A 199 12.02 2.04 9.94
C ALA A 199 12.91 0.80 9.87
N VAL A 200 12.47 -0.31 10.46
CA VAL A 200 13.15 -1.61 10.41
C VAL A 200 13.26 -2.10 8.96
N SER A 201 12.16 -2.02 8.22
CA SER A 201 12.12 -2.42 6.80
C SER A 201 13.02 -1.56 5.91
N PHE A 202 13.03 -0.25 6.15
CA PHE A 202 13.92 0.69 5.46
C PHE A 202 15.40 0.35 5.72
N PHE A 203 15.75 0.03 6.97
CA PHE A 203 17.11 -0.36 7.32
C PHE A 203 17.56 -1.61 6.56
N PHE A 204 16.75 -2.67 6.55
CA PHE A 204 17.05 -3.88 5.79
C PHE A 204 17.14 -3.61 4.29
N SER A 205 16.18 -2.86 3.74
CA SER A 205 16.17 -2.47 2.33
C SER A 205 17.44 -1.72 1.92
N LEU A 206 17.88 -0.77 2.75
CA LEU A 206 19.11 -0.02 2.52
C LEU A 206 20.35 -0.91 2.59
N GLN A 207 20.41 -1.82 3.56
CA GLN A 207 21.52 -2.75 3.71
C GLN A 207 21.64 -3.67 2.48
N PHE A 208 20.53 -4.22 1.99
CA PHE A 208 20.52 -5.08 0.82
C PHE A 208 20.91 -4.31 -0.44
N TYR A 209 20.35 -3.11 -0.65
CA TYR A 209 20.67 -2.30 -1.82
C TYR A 209 22.14 -1.82 -1.84
N ARG A 210 22.76 -1.58 -0.68
CA ARG A 210 24.20 -1.25 -0.59
C ARG A 210 25.13 -2.42 -0.91
N LYS A 211 24.71 -3.65 -0.65
CA LYS A 211 25.49 -4.87 -0.92
C LYS A 211 25.34 -5.37 -2.36
N ARG A 212 24.36 -4.84 -3.10
CA ARG A 212 24.13 -5.22 -4.50
C ARG A 212 25.22 -4.63 -5.39
N GLU A 213 25.93 -5.49 -6.10
CA GLU A 213 26.84 -5.15 -7.18
C GLU A 213 26.02 -5.07 -8.48
N PHE A 214 26.31 -4.08 -9.33
CA PHE A 214 25.57 -3.75 -10.54
C PHE A 214 26.50 -3.81 -11.75
#